data_AF-A0AAW1M1Y3-F1
#
_entry.id   AF-A0AAW1M1Y3-F1
#
_cell.length_a   1.000
_cell.length_b   1.000
_cell.length_c   1.000
_cell.angle_alpha   90.00
_cell.angle_beta   90.00
_cell.angle_gamma   90.00
#
_symmetry.space_group_name_H-M   'P 1'
#
loop_
_entity.id
_entity.type
_entity.pdbx_description
1 polymer ?
#
loop_
_entity_poly.entity_id
_entity_poly.type
_entity_poly.pdbx_seq_one_letter_code
_entity_poly.pdbx_strand_id
1 'polypeptide(L)'
;MASIEWMRLFMKRHPRLSLGKPENTSVVAASAFNRHNVQTFFDNYLEVQQKYNFEVHQIWNTDETGVSTVLQAPKIIAETVKRVGCVSAERGTTVTLGGIISAA
;
A
#
# COMPACT_ATOMS: atom_id res chain seq x y z
N MET A 1 -34.23 -8.50 -2.07
CA MET A 1 -33.00 -7.72 -2.32
C MET A 1 -33.06 -6.48 -1.44
N ALA A 2 -32.00 -6.17 -0.69
CA ALA A 2 -31.94 -4.87 0.00
C ALA A 2 -31.90 -3.75 -1.06
N SER A 3 -32.74 -2.73 -0.93
CA SER A 3 -32.77 -1.62 -1.89
C SER A 3 -31.55 -0.70 -1.72
N ILE A 4 -31.25 0.09 -2.74
CA ILE A 4 -30.22 1.16 -2.67
C ILE A 4 -30.49 2.08 -1.48
N GLU A 5 -31.76 2.31 -1.15
CA GLU A 5 -32.18 3.15 -0.04
C GLU A 5 -31.76 2.58 1.32
N TRP A 6 -31.87 1.26 1.50
CA TRP A 6 -31.37 0.61 2.71
C TRP A 6 -29.87 0.83 2.87
N MET A 7 -29.10 0.67 1.79
CA MET A 7 -27.64 0.86 1.82
C MET A 7 -27.26 2.31 2.14
N ARG A 8 -27.96 3.30 1.57
CA ARG A 8 -27.74 4.72 1.88
C ARG A 8 -28.03 5.01 3.35
N LEU A 9 -29.16 4.54 3.87
CA LEU A 9 -29.54 4.73 5.29
C LEU A 9 -28.60 3.98 6.24
N PHE A 10 -28.06 2.83 5.83
CA PHE A 10 -27.05 2.10 6.58
C PHE A 10 -25.74 2.89 6.67
N MET A 11 -25.22 3.38 5.53
CA MET A 11 -24.01 4.20 5.51
C MET A 11 -24.17 5.51 6.30
N LYS A 12 -25.36 6.14 6.24
CA LYS A 12 -25.68 7.34 7.05
C LYS A 12 -25.65 7.07 8.56
N ARG A 13 -26.08 5.88 8.99
CA ARG A 13 -26.07 5.47 10.41
C ARG A 13 -24.68 5.11 10.92
N HIS A 14 -23.77 4.71 10.02
CA HIS A 14 -22.42 4.26 10.36
C HIS A 14 -21.36 5.15 9.68
N PRO A 15 -21.14 6.39 10.16
CA PRO A 15 -20.21 7.34 9.52
C PRO A 15 -18.73 6.92 9.59
N ARG A 16 -18.41 5.88 10.39
CA ARG A 16 -17.08 5.27 10.43
C ARG A 16 -16.81 4.36 9.23
N LEU A 17 -17.84 4.02 8.46
CA LEU A 17 -17.72 3.17 7.28
C LEU A 17 -17.59 4.03 6.03
N SER A 18 -16.73 3.59 5.13
CA SER A 18 -16.51 4.21 3.83
C SER A 18 -16.41 3.14 2.75
N LEU A 19 -16.84 3.50 1.54
CA LEU A 19 -16.66 2.67 0.36
C LEU A 19 -15.24 2.93 -0.20
N GLY A 20 -14.34 1.99 0.03
CA GLY A 20 -12.94 2.06 -0.40
C GLY A 20 -12.63 1.07 -1.50
N LYS A 21 -11.65 1.39 -2.35
CA LYS A 21 -11.03 0.41 -3.23
C LYS A 21 -9.78 -0.11 -2.52
N PRO A 22 -9.67 -1.42 -2.26
CA PRO A 22 -8.51 -1.96 -1.60
C PRO A 22 -7.29 -1.87 -2.53
N GLU A 23 -6.13 -1.68 -1.91
CA GLU A 23 -4.86 -1.65 -2.62
C GLU A 23 -4.41 -3.09 -2.90
N ASN A 24 -3.91 -3.34 -4.11
CA ASN A 24 -3.45 -4.67 -4.48
C ASN A 24 -2.04 -4.84 -3.90
N THR A 25 -1.89 -5.69 -2.89
CA THR A 25 -0.62 -5.89 -2.19
C THR A 25 -0.24 -7.36 -2.29
N SER A 26 1.03 -7.65 -2.63
CA SER A 26 1.51 -9.03 -2.68
C SER A 26 1.60 -9.64 -1.28
N VAL A 27 1.45 -10.97 -1.19
CA VAL A 27 1.61 -11.72 0.08
C VAL A 27 2.96 -11.43 0.72
N VAL A 28 4.01 -11.39 -0.10
CA VAL A 28 5.39 -11.18 0.33
C VAL A 28 5.55 -9.79 0.94
N ALA A 29 5.03 -8.74 0.27
CA ALA A 29 5.08 -7.38 0.80
C ALA A 29 4.31 -7.25 2.12
N ALA A 30 3.11 -7.83 2.21
CA ALA A 30 2.31 -7.81 3.44
C ALA A 30 3.01 -8.54 4.61
N SER A 31 3.74 -9.62 4.32
CA SER A 31 4.45 -10.40 5.33
C SER A 31 5.78 -9.75 5.75
N ALA A 32 6.45 -9.08 4.82
CA ALA A 32 7.70 -8.38 5.06
C ALA A 32 7.51 -7.07 5.83
N PHE A 33 6.33 -6.45 5.77
CA PHE A 33 5.99 -5.23 6.51
C PHE A 33 5.67 -5.52 7.98
N ASN A 34 6.70 -5.78 8.78
CA ASN A 34 6.59 -6.02 10.22
C ASN A 34 7.55 -5.12 11.01
N ARG A 35 7.28 -4.96 12.31
CA ARG A 35 8.03 -4.06 13.20
C ARG A 35 9.54 -4.34 13.17
N HIS A 36 9.95 -5.60 13.15
CA HIS A 36 11.36 -5.96 13.14
C HIS A 36 12.04 -5.48 11.86
N ASN A 37 11.48 -5.81 10.70
CA ASN A 37 12.04 -5.40 9.41
C ASN A 37 12.07 -3.88 9.23
N VAL A 38 11.02 -3.18 9.67
CA VAL A 38 10.97 -1.71 9.62
C VAL A 38 12.02 -1.09 10.54
N GLN A 39 12.18 -1.62 11.75
CA GLN A 39 13.20 -1.13 12.68
C GLN A 39 14.61 -1.33 12.10
N THR A 40 14.93 -2.54 11.63
CA THR A 40 16.23 -2.85 11.03
C THR A 40 16.53 -1.96 9.83
N PHE A 41 15.54 -1.65 9.01
CA PHE A 41 15.71 -0.70 7.89
C PHE A 41 16.16 0.69 8.37
N PHE A 42 15.46 1.25 9.37
CA PHE A 42 15.79 2.58 9.87
C PHE A 42 17.11 2.62 10.64
N ASP A 43 17.44 1.57 11.37
CA ASP A 43 18.72 1.46 12.08
C ASP A 43 19.89 1.48 11.07
N ASN A 44 19.80 0.68 10.01
CA ASN A 44 20.80 0.67 8.94
C ASN A 44 20.89 2.01 8.20
N TYR A 45 19.74 2.62 7.90
CA TYR A 45 19.70 3.93 7.26
C TYR A 45 20.40 4.99 8.11
N LEU A 46 20.13 5.00 9.43
CA LEU A 46 20.70 5.97 10.36
C LEU A 46 22.20 5.76 10.55
N GLU A 47 22.68 4.51 10.61
CA GLU A 47 24.11 4.19 10.67
C GLU A 47 24.86 4.75 9.45
N VAL A 48 24.32 4.50 8.26
CA VAL A 48 24.91 4.94 6.99
C VAL A 48 24.83 6.46 6.84
N GLN A 49 23.71 7.07 7.25
CA GLN A 49 23.55 8.53 7.28
C GLN A 49 24.57 9.18 8.22
N GLN A 50 24.80 8.65 9.42
CA GLN A 50 25.79 9.19 10.36
C GLN A 50 27.22 9.06 9.85
N LYS A 51 27.53 7.97 9.13
CA LYS A 51 28.88 7.69 8.64
C LYS A 51 29.29 8.59 7.48
N TYR A 52 28.38 8.89 6.57
CA TYR A 52 28.68 9.59 5.31
C TYR A 52 28.05 10.98 5.20
N ASN A 53 27.06 11.29 6.05
CA ASN A 53 26.44 12.60 6.18
C ASN A 53 25.85 13.12 4.85
N PHE A 54 25.06 12.29 4.17
CA PHE A 54 24.46 12.63 2.87
C PHE A 54 23.50 13.82 2.97
N GLU A 55 23.59 14.72 2.00
CA GLU A 55 22.58 15.77 1.81
C GLU A 55 21.36 15.23 1.05
N VAL A 56 20.22 15.92 1.18
CA VAL A 56 18.94 15.49 0.62
C VAL A 56 19.02 15.21 -0.89
N HIS A 57 19.77 16.02 -1.63
CA HIS A 57 19.95 15.90 -3.08
C HIS A 57 20.77 14.67 -3.51
N GLN A 58 21.42 14.00 -2.56
CA GLN A 58 22.22 12.79 -2.79
C GLN A 58 21.43 11.52 -2.48
N ILE A 59 20.23 11.65 -1.91
CA ILE A 59 19.36 10.53 -1.58
C ILE A 59 18.40 10.29 -2.74
N TRP A 60 18.42 9.07 -3.27
CA TRP A 60 17.54 8.65 -4.35
C TRP A 60 16.71 7.46 -3.86
N ASN A 61 15.39 7.57 -4.01
CA ASN A 61 14.51 6.45 -3.78
C ASN A 61 14.31 5.69 -5.08
N THR A 62 14.46 4.37 -5.04
CA THR A 62 14.20 3.48 -6.16
C THR A 62 13.08 2.56 -5.76
N ASP A 63 12.03 2.48 -6.57
CA ASP A 63 10.92 1.57 -6.29
C ASP A 63 10.49 0.83 -7.55
N GLU A 64 9.99 -0.39 -7.36
CA GLU A 64 9.50 -1.26 -8.41
C GLU A 64 7.98 -1.41 -8.27
N THR A 65 7.23 -1.02 -9.29
CA THR A 65 5.79 -1.25 -9.34
C THR A 65 5.47 -2.34 -10.36
N GLY A 66 4.86 -3.43 -9.90
CA GLY A 66 4.28 -4.44 -10.77
C GLY A 66 2.94 -3.98 -11.33
N VAL A 67 2.89 -3.73 -12.63
CA VAL A 67 1.65 -3.45 -13.37
C VAL A 67 1.10 -4.78 -13.89
N SER A 68 0.05 -5.28 -13.24
CA SER A 68 -0.60 -6.54 -13.60
C SER A 68 -1.95 -6.32 -14.28
N THR A 69 -2.33 -7.21 -15.19
CA THR A 69 -3.68 -7.26 -15.79
C THR A 69 -4.70 -7.98 -14.91
N VAL A 70 -4.30 -8.46 -13.73
CA VAL A 70 -5.20 -9.06 -12.74
C VAL A 70 -6.33 -8.09 -12.38
N LEU A 71 -7.57 -8.59 -12.34
CA LEU A 71 -8.75 -7.80 -12.05
C LEU A 71 -8.58 -7.03 -10.74
N GLN A 72 -8.76 -5.72 -10.82
CA GLN A 72 -8.73 -4.86 -9.64
C GLN A 72 -9.85 -5.26 -8.69
N ALA A 73 -9.53 -5.38 -7.41
CA ALA A 73 -10.52 -5.75 -6.42
C ALA A 73 -11.72 -4.76 -6.41
N PRO A 74 -12.94 -5.29 -6.26
CA PRO A 74 -14.14 -4.46 -6.22
C PRO A 74 -14.10 -3.53 -5.01
N LYS A 75 -14.85 -2.42 -5.10
CA LYS A 75 -15.01 -1.53 -3.94
C LYS A 75 -15.72 -2.27 -2.82
N ILE A 76 -15.19 -2.14 -1.60
CA ILE A 76 -15.74 -2.76 -0.40
C ILE A 76 -16.07 -1.68 0.64
N ILE A 77 -17.03 -1.97 1.50
CA ILE A 77 -17.34 -1.12 2.66
C ILE A 77 -16.40 -1.55 3.79
N ALA A 78 -15.61 -0.61 4.30
CA ALA A 78 -14.69 -0.84 5.40
C ALA A 78 -14.62 0.38 6.32
N GLU A 79 -14.06 0.22 7.52
CA GLU A 79 -13.81 1.36 8.41
C GLU A 79 -12.82 2.34 7.79
N THR A 80 -13.13 3.63 7.81
CA THR A 80 -12.34 4.71 7.21
C THR A 80 -10.89 4.76 7.72
N VAL A 81 -10.67 4.30 8.94
CA VAL A 81 -9.36 4.34 9.60
C VAL A 81 -8.44 3.20 9.14
N LYS A 82 -8.98 2.15 8.50
CA LYS A 82 -8.20 0.99 8.07
C LYS A 82 -7.98 1.04 6.57
N ARG A 83 -6.71 1.17 6.16
CA ARG A 83 -6.32 0.82 4.80
C ARG A 83 -6.54 -0.68 4.61
N VAL A 84 -7.38 -1.03 3.65
CA VAL A 84 -7.65 -2.44 3.34
C VAL A 84 -6.81 -2.83 2.13
N GLY A 85 -5.88 -3.75 2.33
CA GLY A 85 -5.19 -4.43 1.23
C GLY A 85 -6.00 -5.65 0.79
N CYS A 86 -5.95 -5.98 -0.50
CA CYS A 86 -6.36 -7.28 -0.98
C CYS A 86 -5.13 -8.05 -1.48
N VAL A 87 -5.08 -9.32 -1.09
CA VAL A 87 -4.07 -10.25 -1.57
C VAL A 87 -4.71 -11.07 -2.67
N SER A 88 -4.35 -10.81 -3.92
CA SER A 88 -4.77 -11.65 -5.05
C SER A 88 -3.78 -12.80 -5.26
N ALA A 89 -4.28 -13.97 -5.65
CA ALA A 89 -3.42 -15.00 -6.22
C ALA A 89 -2.82 -14.47 -7.53
N GLU A 90 -1.50 -14.53 -7.67
CA GLU A 90 -0.77 -14.04 -8.84
C GLU A 90 -1.06 -14.94 -10.04
N ARG A 91 -2.13 -14.63 -10.78
CA ARG A 91 -2.45 -15.29 -12.06
C ARG A 91 -2.64 -14.23 -13.13
N GLY A 92 -1.52 -13.74 -13.68
CA GLY A 92 -1.47 -12.81 -14.79
C GLY A 92 -0.04 -12.47 -15.18
N THR A 93 0.16 -11.99 -16.41
CA THR A 93 1.45 -11.41 -16.84
C THR A 93 1.64 -10.08 -16.14
N THR A 94 2.73 -9.92 -15.38
CA THR A 94 3.08 -8.68 -14.69
C THR A 94 4.19 -7.98 -15.45
N VAL A 95 4.00 -6.69 -15.75
CA VAL A 95 5.04 -5.81 -16.28
C VAL A 95 5.65 -5.03 -15.12
N THR A 96 6.96 -5.12 -14.96
CA THR A 96 7.71 -4.39 -13.95
C THR A 96 8.05 -2.99 -14.46
N LEU A 97 7.68 -1.96 -13.69
CA LEU A 97 8.13 -0.58 -13.89
C LEU A 97 9.06 -0.19 -12.74
N GLY A 98 10.30 0.18 -13.08
CA GLY A 98 11.26 0.75 -12.13
C GLY A 98 11.21 2.27 -12.17
N GLY A 99 10.97 2.90 -11.02
CA GLY A 99 11.02 4.34 -10.83
C GLY A 99 12.22 4.73 -9.97
N ILE A 100 12.89 5.83 -10.35
CA ILE A 100 13.95 6.44 -9.56
C ILE A 100 13.58 7.91 -9.35
N ILE A 101 13.51 8.34 -8.10
CA ILE A 101 13.08 9.69 -7.71
C ILE A 101 14.10 10.26 -6.73
N SER A 102 14.50 11.52 -6.93
CA SER A 102 15.35 12.23 -5.98
C SER A 102 14.54 12.63 -4.75
N ALA A 103 15.17 12.61 -3.57
CA ALA A 103 14.54 13.06 -2.34
C ALA A 103 14.46 14.60 -2.20
N ALA A 104 15.09 15.35 -3.12
CA ALA A 104 15.09 16.81 -3.16
C ALA A 104 13.88 17.42 -3.87
#